data_AF-A0A8W8K4F4-F1
#
_entry.id   AF-A0A8W8K4F4-F1
#
_cell.length_a   1.000
_cell.length_b   1.000
_cell.length_c   1.000
_cell.angle_alpha   90.00
_cell.angle_beta   90.00
_cell.angle_gamma   90.00
#
_symmetry.space_group_name_H-M   'P 1'
#
loop_
_entity.id
_entity.type
_entity.pdbx_description
1 polymer ?
#
loop_
_entity_poly.entity_id
_entity_poly.type
_entity_poly.pdbx_seq_one_letter_code
_entity_poly.pdbx_strand_id
1 'polypeptide(L)'
;AIIAGMNMTWVSRLKKTWSKVNRAKFEILEHQMDPTSNFGIYRSCLKAAMWRSEGAEAGSKEEKIIIPFFSLFVKDLYFLNEGCSNKLPNGDINFEKFWQLAKQISDFITWQQAECPFPKNDKVISYLLTSPVFSESTLALASFECEAPEKSFEKEKHKQLKASASV
;
A
#
# COMPACT_ATOMS: atom_id res chain seq x y z
N ALA A 1 -2.45 -1.04 -1.58
CA ALA A 1 -3.23 -0.34 -2.63
C ALA A 1 -4.70 -0.77 -2.62
N ILE A 2 -5.02 -2.05 -2.88
CA ILE A 2 -6.41 -2.54 -2.98
C ILE A 2 -7.23 -2.24 -1.72
N ILE A 3 -6.73 -2.61 -0.54
CA ILE A 3 -7.41 -2.36 0.75
C ILE A 3 -7.73 -0.87 0.93
N ALA A 4 -6.73 -0.01 0.72
CA ALA A 4 -6.90 1.44 0.81
C ALA A 4 -7.95 1.95 -0.19
N GLY A 5 -7.96 1.42 -1.42
CA GLY A 5 -8.97 1.75 -2.44
C GLY A 5 -10.38 1.34 -2.03
N MET A 6 -10.55 0.13 -1.48
CA MET A 6 -11.85 -0.35 -1.00
C MET A 6 -12.33 0.41 0.24
N ASN A 7 -11.41 0.94 1.05
CA ASN A 7 -11.71 1.76 2.22
C ASN A 7 -11.89 3.26 1.91
N MET A 8 -11.66 3.69 0.67
CA MET A 8 -11.98 5.06 0.25
C MET A 8 -13.45 5.36 0.53
N THR A 9 -13.72 6.60 0.95
CA THR A 9 -15.06 7.07 1.33
C THR A 9 -16.13 6.74 0.27
N TRP A 10 -15.79 6.85 -1.00
CA TRP A 10 -16.71 6.64 -2.13
C TRP A 10 -17.04 5.16 -2.37
N VAL A 11 -16.25 4.24 -1.82
CA VAL A 11 -16.52 2.79 -1.90
C VAL A 11 -17.10 2.29 -0.59
N SER A 12 -16.52 2.68 0.56
CA SER A 12 -16.94 2.21 1.88
C SER A 12 -18.35 2.65 2.28
N ARG A 13 -18.86 3.74 1.68
CA ARG A 13 -20.24 4.21 1.93
C ARG A 13 -21.35 3.35 1.30
N LEU A 14 -21.02 2.47 0.35
CA LEU A 14 -21.98 1.68 -0.44
C LEU A 14 -22.57 0.52 0.40
N LYS A 15 -23.33 0.84 1.43
CA LYS A 15 -23.81 -0.13 2.45
C LYS A 15 -24.63 -1.26 1.84
N LYS A 16 -25.46 -0.98 0.83
CA LYS A 16 -26.32 -2.00 0.19
C LYS A 16 -25.49 -2.95 -0.67
N THR A 17 -24.39 -2.47 -1.22
CA THR A 17 -23.41 -3.30 -1.93
C THR A 17 -22.64 -4.16 -0.95
N TRP A 18 -22.11 -3.56 0.13
CA TRP A 18 -21.34 -4.28 1.15
C TRP A 18 -22.15 -5.34 1.90
N SER A 19 -23.46 -5.16 2.08
CA SER A 19 -24.32 -6.16 2.72
C SER A 19 -24.47 -7.45 1.91
N LYS A 20 -24.08 -7.45 0.63
CA LYS A 20 -24.14 -8.60 -0.28
C LYS A 20 -22.80 -9.30 -0.45
N VAL A 21 -21.74 -8.84 0.20
CA VAL A 21 -20.38 -9.34 0.02
C VAL A 21 -19.89 -9.99 1.32
N ASN A 22 -19.25 -11.16 1.22
CA ASN A 22 -18.53 -11.74 2.35
C ASN A 22 -17.22 -10.98 2.58
N ARG A 23 -17.10 -10.33 3.74
CA ARG A 23 -15.97 -9.46 4.10
C ARG A 23 -14.89 -10.13 4.93
N ALA A 24 -15.05 -11.40 5.33
CA ALA A 24 -14.13 -12.05 6.28
C ALA A 24 -12.66 -12.04 5.81
N LYS A 25 -12.40 -12.34 4.52
CA LYS A 25 -11.03 -12.27 3.97
C LYS A 25 -10.51 -10.84 3.87
N PHE A 26 -11.39 -9.87 3.60
CA PHE A 26 -11.03 -8.47 3.51
C PHE A 26 -10.62 -7.93 4.88
N GLU A 27 -11.38 -8.24 5.92
CA GLU A 27 -11.10 -7.84 7.31
C GLU A 27 -9.77 -8.39 7.82
N ILE A 28 -9.41 -9.62 7.45
CA ILE A 28 -8.08 -10.20 7.74
C ILE A 28 -6.97 -9.37 7.08
N LEU A 29 -7.15 -9.00 5.81
CA LEU A 29 -6.18 -8.20 5.07
C LEU A 29 -6.09 -6.77 5.62
N GLU A 30 -7.20 -6.17 6.04
CA GLU A 30 -7.24 -4.87 6.73
C GLU A 30 -6.43 -4.93 8.02
N HIS A 31 -6.64 -5.95 8.84
CA HIS A 31 -5.91 -6.14 10.09
C HIS A 31 -4.40 -6.28 9.87
N GLN A 32 -3.98 -6.98 8.82
CA GLN A 32 -2.56 -7.10 8.46
C GLN A 32 -1.91 -5.77 8.10
N MET A 33 -2.69 -4.81 7.62
CA MET A 33 -2.24 -3.47 7.21
C MET A 33 -2.56 -2.37 8.24
N ASP A 34 -2.99 -2.75 9.44
CA ASP A 34 -3.36 -1.83 10.50
C ASP A 34 -2.16 -0.93 10.89
N PRO A 35 -2.33 0.41 10.95
CA PRO A 35 -1.24 1.35 11.21
C PRO A 35 -0.80 1.41 12.69
N THR A 36 -1.54 0.78 13.62
CA THR A 36 -1.25 0.79 15.06
C THR A 36 0.13 0.21 15.34
N SER A 37 0.78 0.72 16.39
CA SER A 37 2.14 0.33 16.77
C SER A 37 3.13 0.46 15.61
N ASN A 38 2.98 1.51 14.80
CA ASN A 38 3.76 1.77 13.59
C ASN A 38 3.77 0.59 12.62
N PHE A 39 2.58 0.05 12.29
CA PHE A 39 2.40 -1.11 11.41
C PHE A 39 3.00 -2.41 11.99
N GLY A 40 2.83 -2.65 13.29
CA GLY A 40 3.47 -3.79 13.97
C GLY A 40 3.12 -5.16 13.39
N ILE A 41 1.87 -5.36 12.99
CA ILE A 41 1.41 -6.63 12.39
C ILE A 41 2.04 -6.81 11.01
N TYR A 42 1.91 -5.82 10.13
CA TYR A 42 2.57 -5.82 8.81
C TYR A 42 4.07 -6.12 8.92
N ARG A 43 4.78 -5.47 9.86
CA ARG A 43 6.22 -5.70 10.07
C ARG A 43 6.53 -7.14 10.46
N SER A 44 5.68 -7.76 11.26
CA SER A 44 5.82 -9.16 11.66
C SER A 44 5.57 -10.09 10.47
N CYS A 45 4.56 -9.80 9.63
CA CYS A 45 4.32 -10.49 8.37
C CYS A 45 5.51 -10.36 7.40
N LEU A 46 6.08 -9.16 7.26
CA LEU A 46 7.26 -8.91 6.41
C LEU A 46 8.47 -9.71 6.89
N LYS A 47 8.77 -9.70 8.20
CA LYS A 47 9.86 -10.52 8.77
C LYS A 47 9.65 -12.01 8.50
N ALA A 48 8.43 -12.51 8.67
CA ALA A 48 8.12 -13.91 8.35
C ALA A 48 8.28 -14.21 6.85
N ALA A 49 7.98 -13.26 5.96
CA ALA A 49 8.23 -13.40 4.52
C ALA A 49 9.72 -13.42 4.19
N MET A 50 10.52 -12.55 4.81
CA MET A 50 11.99 -12.56 4.67
C MET A 50 12.57 -13.91 5.07
N TRP A 51 12.16 -14.45 6.23
CA TRP A 51 12.61 -15.76 6.69
C TRP A 51 12.30 -16.90 5.71
N ARG A 52 11.08 -16.89 5.12
CA ARG A 52 10.71 -17.87 4.10
C ARG A 52 11.54 -17.70 2.82
N SER A 53 11.76 -16.47 2.38
CA SER A 53 12.58 -16.19 1.20
C SER A 53 14.04 -16.63 1.38
N GLU A 54 14.61 -16.46 2.57
CA GLU A 54 15.98 -16.90 2.90
C GLU A 54 16.10 -18.43 2.92
N GLY A 55 15.08 -19.13 3.43
CA GLY A 55 15.02 -20.58 3.50
C GLY A 55 14.50 -21.28 2.23
N ALA A 56 14.08 -20.53 1.21
CA ALA A 56 13.47 -21.09 0.01
C ALA A 56 14.46 -21.94 -0.79
N GLU A 57 14.05 -23.15 -1.14
CA GLU A 57 14.83 -24.05 -1.99
C GLU A 57 15.14 -23.41 -3.36
N ALA A 58 16.18 -23.89 -4.04
CA ALA A 58 16.60 -23.33 -5.33
C ALA A 58 15.48 -23.31 -6.40
N GLY A 59 14.52 -24.25 -6.31
CA GLY A 59 13.36 -24.34 -7.21
C GLY A 59 12.15 -23.48 -6.85
N SER A 60 12.05 -22.96 -5.62
CA SER A 60 10.89 -22.21 -5.13
C SER A 60 11.05 -20.70 -5.38
N LYS A 61 11.02 -20.29 -6.65
CA LYS A 61 11.23 -18.89 -7.04
C LYS A 61 10.13 -17.96 -6.52
N GLU A 62 8.92 -18.46 -6.35
CA GLU A 62 7.75 -17.71 -5.87
C GLU A 62 7.94 -17.22 -4.43
N GLU A 63 8.54 -18.05 -3.58
CA GLU A 63 8.77 -17.75 -2.16
C GLU A 63 9.84 -16.68 -1.95
N LYS A 64 10.63 -16.37 -2.99
CA LYS A 64 11.68 -15.35 -2.98
C LYS A 64 11.17 -13.95 -3.33
N ILE A 65 9.92 -13.83 -3.79
CA ILE A 65 9.35 -12.54 -4.17
C ILE A 65 8.82 -11.83 -2.92
N ILE A 66 9.42 -10.68 -2.61
CA ILE A 66 8.96 -9.78 -1.55
C ILE A 66 8.70 -8.40 -2.15
N ILE A 67 7.47 -7.92 -2.00
CA ILE A 67 7.10 -6.55 -2.39
C ILE A 67 6.71 -5.80 -1.11
N PRO A 68 7.62 -4.98 -0.54
CA PRO A 68 7.32 -4.25 0.68
C PRO A 68 6.36 -3.09 0.41
N PHE A 69 5.64 -2.67 1.45
CA PHE A 69 4.96 -1.38 1.48
C PHE A 69 6.00 -0.25 1.45
N PHE A 70 6.32 0.20 0.24
CA PHE A 70 7.48 1.04 -0.02
C PHE A 70 7.48 2.37 0.75
N SER A 71 6.31 3.00 0.96
CA SER A 71 6.26 4.25 1.73
C SER A 71 6.63 4.06 3.20
N LEU A 72 6.31 2.91 3.80
CA LEU A 72 6.74 2.59 5.16
C LEU A 72 8.25 2.33 5.21
N PHE A 73 8.80 1.66 4.21
CA PHE A 73 10.25 1.47 4.07
C PHE A 73 10.99 2.81 3.95
N VAL A 74 10.53 3.72 3.09
CA VAL A 74 11.10 5.07 2.95
C VAL A 74 10.98 5.86 4.25
N LYS A 75 9.83 5.75 4.94
CA LYS A 75 9.64 6.37 6.27
C LYS A 75 10.70 5.87 7.27
N ASP A 76 10.99 4.58 7.29
CA ASP A 76 12.00 4.00 8.18
C ASP A 76 13.42 4.48 7.85
N LEU A 77 13.79 4.52 6.56
CA LEU A 77 15.07 5.09 6.12
C LEU A 77 15.20 6.56 6.50
N TYR A 78 14.13 7.34 6.35
CA TYR A 78 14.10 8.74 6.75
C TYR A 78 14.37 8.88 8.25
N PHE A 79 13.65 8.14 9.11
CA PHE A 79 13.85 8.24 10.55
C PHE A 79 15.23 7.74 11.00
N LEU A 80 15.76 6.70 10.37
CA LEU A 80 17.12 6.23 10.63
C LEU A 80 18.17 7.29 10.23
N ASN A 81 17.95 7.98 9.10
CA ASN A 81 18.84 9.05 8.68
C ASN A 81 18.76 10.27 9.60
N GLU A 82 17.57 10.75 9.93
CA GLU A 82 17.40 11.95 10.75
C GLU A 82 17.69 11.70 12.24
N GLY A 83 17.55 10.46 12.70
CA GLY A 83 17.73 10.09 14.11
C GLY A 83 19.19 10.08 14.59
N CYS A 84 20.18 10.13 13.69
CA CYS A 84 21.60 10.06 14.04
C CYS A 84 22.45 11.04 13.23
N SER A 85 23.45 11.65 13.87
CA SER A 85 24.43 12.53 13.20
C SER A 85 25.31 11.75 12.22
N ASN A 86 25.64 12.37 11.09
CA ASN A 86 26.58 11.80 10.09
C ASN A 86 28.01 11.70 10.62
N LYS A 87 28.35 12.51 11.62
CA LYS A 87 29.65 12.53 12.28
C LYS A 87 29.50 12.32 13.77
N LEU A 88 30.50 11.67 14.36
CA LEU A 88 30.67 11.55 15.81
C LEU A 88 31.15 12.89 16.40
N PRO A 89 31.08 13.09 17.73
CA PRO A 89 31.53 14.33 18.37
C PRO A 89 33.01 14.67 18.13
N ASN A 90 33.84 13.67 17.84
CA ASN A 90 35.25 13.84 17.49
C ASN A 90 35.49 14.25 16.02
N GLY A 91 34.43 14.37 15.21
CA GLY A 91 34.50 14.74 13.80
C GLY A 91 34.61 13.58 12.81
N ASP A 92 34.78 12.35 13.30
CA ASP A 92 34.86 11.14 12.46
C ASP A 92 33.49 10.77 11.86
N ILE A 93 33.51 10.00 10.78
CA ILE A 93 32.29 9.47 10.16
C ILE A 93 31.60 8.49 11.12
N ASN A 94 30.29 8.65 11.28
CA ASN A 94 29.48 7.71 12.05
C ASN A 94 29.17 6.46 11.22
N PHE A 95 30.13 5.52 11.15
CA PHE A 95 29.98 4.28 10.38
C PHE A 95 28.79 3.43 10.80
N GLU A 96 28.39 3.44 12.08
CA GLU A 96 27.24 2.67 12.56
C GLU A 96 25.95 3.11 11.88
N LYS A 97 25.72 4.43 11.78
CA LYS A 97 24.56 4.98 11.05
C LYS A 97 24.54 4.51 9.60
N PHE A 98 25.65 4.66 8.90
CA PHE A 98 25.74 4.30 7.48
C PHE A 98 25.61 2.79 7.28
N TRP A 99 26.13 1.98 8.19
CA TRP A 99 25.98 0.52 8.17
C TRP A 99 24.52 0.10 8.34
N GLN A 100 23.79 0.70 9.29
CA GLN A 100 22.36 0.43 9.47
C GLN A 100 21.54 0.81 8.23
N LEU A 101 21.83 1.95 7.60
CA LEU A 101 21.19 2.36 6.35
C LEU A 101 21.51 1.38 5.22
N ALA A 102 22.79 1.00 5.08
CA ALA A 102 23.24 0.06 4.07
C ALA A 102 22.55 -1.30 4.22
N LYS A 103 22.34 -1.78 5.46
CA LYS A 103 21.61 -3.02 5.72
C LYS A 103 20.18 -2.98 5.17
N GLN A 104 19.43 -1.93 5.47
CA GLN A 104 18.05 -1.78 4.99
C GLN A 104 17.96 -1.68 3.46
N ILE A 105 18.90 -0.96 2.83
CA ILE A 105 18.96 -0.82 1.38
C ILE A 105 19.36 -2.14 0.71
N SER A 106 20.26 -2.91 1.32
CA SER A 106 20.72 -4.20 0.77
C SER A 106 19.59 -5.22 0.70
N ASP A 107 18.73 -5.29 1.71
CA ASP A 107 17.53 -6.13 1.69
C ASP A 107 16.62 -5.76 0.51
N PHE A 108 16.37 -4.46 0.31
CA PHE A 108 15.57 -3.96 -0.81
C PHE A 108 16.18 -4.28 -2.19
N ILE A 109 17.49 -4.09 -2.36
CA ILE A 109 18.20 -4.44 -3.60
C ILE A 109 18.06 -5.94 -3.89
N THR A 110 18.15 -6.78 -2.87
CA THR A 110 17.97 -8.23 -3.00
C THR A 110 16.57 -8.56 -3.51
N TRP A 111 15.53 -7.96 -2.93
CA TRP A 111 14.15 -8.19 -3.37
C TRP A 111 13.89 -7.68 -4.79
N GLN A 112 14.53 -6.57 -5.20
CA GLN A 112 14.42 -6.03 -6.54
C GLN A 112 15.03 -6.95 -7.61
N GLN A 113 16.06 -7.72 -7.25
CA GLN A 113 16.75 -8.66 -8.16
C GLN A 113 16.04 -10.00 -8.28
N ALA A 114 15.01 -10.27 -7.47
CA ALA A 114 14.26 -11.52 -7.52
C ALA A 114 13.60 -11.72 -8.90
N GLU A 115 13.83 -12.88 -9.50
CA GLU A 115 13.20 -13.26 -10.76
C GLU A 115 11.72 -13.58 -10.53
N CYS A 116 10.84 -12.91 -11.27
CA CYS A 116 9.41 -13.20 -11.23
C CYS A 116 9.12 -14.45 -12.07
N PRO A 117 8.65 -15.57 -11.46
CA PRO A 117 8.36 -16.81 -12.18
C PRO A 117 7.03 -16.75 -12.95
N PHE A 118 6.23 -15.70 -12.75
CA PHE A 118 4.92 -15.57 -13.38
C PHE A 118 5.06 -15.05 -14.81
N PRO A 119 4.44 -15.72 -15.81
CA PRO A 119 4.48 -15.28 -17.19
C PRO A 119 3.75 -13.94 -17.36
N LYS A 120 4.27 -13.10 -18.26
CA LYS A 120 3.60 -11.86 -18.63
C LYS A 120 2.35 -12.17 -19.45
N ASN A 121 1.28 -11.43 -19.18
CA ASN A 121 0.07 -11.43 -19.99
C ASN A 121 -0.15 -10.02 -20.52
N ASP A 122 0.20 -9.81 -21.79
CA ASP A 122 0.19 -8.48 -22.40
C ASP A 122 -1.21 -7.86 -22.44
N LYS A 123 -2.27 -8.68 -22.56
CA LYS A 123 -3.66 -8.20 -22.52
C LYS A 123 -4.01 -7.64 -21.14
N VAL A 124 -3.63 -8.34 -20.07
CA VAL A 124 -3.86 -7.89 -18.69
C VAL A 124 -3.03 -6.66 -18.39
N ILE A 125 -1.76 -6.65 -18.79
CA ILE A 125 -0.86 -5.50 -18.62
C ILE A 125 -1.41 -4.27 -19.34
N SER A 126 -1.79 -4.43 -20.62
CA SER A 126 -2.40 -3.34 -21.39
C SER A 126 -3.65 -2.81 -20.72
N TYR A 127 -4.56 -3.70 -20.30
CA TYR A 127 -5.78 -3.29 -19.61
C TYR A 127 -5.48 -2.48 -18.34
N LEU A 128 -4.54 -2.93 -17.50
CA LEU A 128 -4.16 -2.23 -16.27
C LEU A 128 -3.52 -0.87 -16.54
N LEU A 129 -2.68 -0.76 -17.58
CA LEU A 129 -1.97 0.48 -17.91
C LEU A 129 -2.86 1.52 -18.62
N THR A 130 -3.90 1.08 -19.35
CA THR A 130 -4.80 1.97 -20.09
C THR A 130 -6.15 2.19 -19.40
N SER A 131 -6.40 1.56 -18.26
CA SER A 131 -7.63 1.77 -17.49
C SER A 131 -7.74 3.23 -17.06
N PRO A 132 -8.92 3.87 -17.20
CA PRO A 132 -9.08 5.27 -16.84
C PRO A 132 -8.90 5.47 -15.33
N VAL A 133 -8.17 6.52 -14.96
CA VAL A 133 -8.02 6.96 -13.57
C VAL A 133 -9.02 8.08 -13.33
N PHE A 134 -9.96 7.83 -12.42
CA PHE A 134 -11.02 8.78 -12.10
C PHE A 134 -10.56 9.77 -11.03
N SER A 135 -10.99 11.03 -11.19
CA SER A 135 -10.82 12.05 -10.15
C SER A 135 -11.67 11.73 -8.92
N GLU A 136 -11.33 12.31 -7.77
CA GLU A 136 -12.14 12.17 -6.55
C GLU A 136 -13.59 12.62 -6.75
N SER A 137 -13.80 13.71 -7.49
CA SER A 137 -15.13 14.23 -7.81
C SER A 137 -15.93 13.25 -8.69
N THR A 138 -15.27 12.63 -9.68
CA THR A 138 -15.91 11.64 -10.55
C THR A 138 -16.27 10.37 -9.77
N LEU A 139 -15.39 9.88 -8.89
CA LEU A 139 -15.67 8.74 -8.01
C LEU A 139 -16.81 9.03 -7.05
N ALA A 140 -16.86 10.25 -6.48
CA ALA A 140 -17.94 10.66 -5.60
C ALA A 140 -19.30 10.68 -6.30
N LEU A 141 -19.37 11.25 -7.51
CA LEU A 141 -20.59 11.27 -8.33
C LEU A 141 -21.05 9.84 -8.67
N ALA A 142 -20.14 9.00 -9.16
CA ALA A 142 -20.46 7.60 -9.47
C ALA A 142 -20.96 6.83 -8.23
N SER A 143 -20.36 7.08 -7.06
CA SER A 143 -20.82 6.49 -5.79
C SER A 143 -22.26 6.88 -5.45
N PHE A 144 -22.63 8.15 -5.65
CA PHE A 144 -24.00 8.64 -5.41
C PHE A 144 -25.01 8.15 -6.45
N GLU A 145 -24.56 7.87 -7.68
CA GLU A 145 -25.37 7.23 -8.72
C GLU A 145 -25.65 5.75 -8.39
N CYS A 146 -24.65 5.04 -7.85
CA CYS A 146 -24.83 3.65 -7.40
C CYS A 146 -25.76 3.56 -6.18
N GLU A 147 -25.50 4.38 -5.16
CA GLU A 147 -26.32 4.44 -3.94
C GLU A 147 -26.53 5.89 -3.52
N ALA A 148 -27.78 6.37 -3.59
CA ALA A 148 -28.15 7.75 -3.28
C ALA A 148 -27.59 8.24 -1.92
N PRO A 149 -27.29 9.54 -1.78
CA PRO A 149 -26.78 10.09 -0.52
C PRO A 149 -27.80 9.96 0.61
N GLU A 150 -27.40 9.34 1.72
CA GLU A 150 -28.27 9.13 2.89
C GLU A 150 -28.12 10.28 3.89
N LYS A 151 -26.87 10.67 4.16
CA LYS A 151 -26.53 11.64 5.22
C LYS A 151 -26.61 13.08 4.69
N SER A 152 -26.89 14.03 5.59
CA SER A 152 -27.03 15.45 5.22
C SER A 152 -25.81 16.00 4.48
N PHE A 153 -24.59 15.72 4.97
CA PHE A 153 -23.36 16.17 4.30
C PHE A 153 -23.16 15.54 2.91
N GLU A 154 -23.62 14.31 2.69
CA GLU A 154 -23.52 13.65 1.37
C GLU A 154 -24.46 14.32 0.38
N LYS A 155 -25.67 14.69 0.81
CA LYS A 155 -26.64 15.42 -0.02
C LYS A 155 -26.09 16.78 -0.44
N GLU A 156 -25.48 17.50 0.50
CA GLU A 156 -24.84 18.79 0.22
C GLU A 156 -23.65 18.64 -0.74
N LYS A 157 -22.76 17.67 -0.49
CA LYS A 157 -21.64 17.37 -1.39
C LYS A 157 -22.11 16.99 -2.79
N HIS A 158 -23.15 16.19 -2.91
CA HIS A 158 -23.72 15.79 -4.20
C HIS A 158 -24.30 16.99 -4.96
N LYS A 159 -24.99 17.92 -4.27
CA LYS A 159 -25.49 19.16 -4.87
C LYS A 159 -24.35 20.02 -5.39
N GLN A 160 -23.28 20.20 -4.60
CA GLN A 160 -22.08 20.94 -5.01
C GLN A 160 -21.43 20.33 -6.25
N LEU A 161 -21.22 19.02 -6.25
CA LEU A 161 -20.60 18.31 -7.37
C LEU A 161 -21.42 18.42 -8.66
N LYS A 162 -22.75 18.34 -8.57
CA LYS A 162 -23.65 18.53 -9.73
C LYS A 162 -23.61 19.95 -10.27
N ALA A 163 -23.56 20.96 -9.40
CA ALA A 163 -23.43 22.35 -9.80
C ALA A 163 -22.10 22.59 -10.54
N SER A 164 -21.00 22.02 -10.04
CA SER A 164 -19.68 22.11 -10.69
C SER A 164 -19.56 21.35 -12.01
N ALA A 165 -20.36 20.32 -12.23
CA ALA A 165 -20.36 19.53 -13.47
C ALA A 165 -21.26 20.13 -14.58
N SER A 166 -22.08 21.13 -14.24
CA SER A 166 -23.02 21.79 -15.18
C SER A 166 -22.46 23.11 -15.75
N VAL A 167 -21.20 23.42 -15.47
CA VAL A 167 -20.42 24.57 -15.98
C VAL A 167 -19.33 24.02 -16.87
#